data_AF-R9JQ31-F1
#
_entry.id   AF-R9JQ31-F1
#
_cell.length_a   1.000
_cell.length_b   1.000
_cell.length_c   1.000
_cell.angle_alpha   90.00
_cell.angle_beta   90.00
_cell.angle_gamma   90.00
#
_symmetry.space_group_name_H-M   'P 1'
#
loop_
_entity.id
_entity.type
_entity.pdbx_description
1 polymer ?
#
loop_
_entity_poly.entity_id
_entity_poly.type
_entity_poly.pdbx_seq_one_letter_code
_entity_poly.pdbx_strand_id
1 'polypeptide(L)'
;MREYELEVLEQYDVEVMSTRKIRGAFFCETNEGTMVLKEAAVSDRRALLLYTLLCHLESQGYPEVDTLVRNREKELISTFRGQTRYMLKKWYVGRECDVRREADVLEAARNLARLHEIMCWRQFSVSVAEIPHEPDEPKLFPPSGRHLKEEFLCHNRELKKVRSYIRNKVNKGEFEYLFLKYFDSMYQLAMRVTKRLEGSEYEELYRKSLKQGLLVHGDYNYHNILMLPGKSRFGGTPVATTNFEHFHRDVQVLDLYYFLRKVMEKHKWKESLGRAMLEAYAEIRPFSPGELEVIALKTAYPEKFWKTANSYYHSNKAWIPEKSVEKLQTAVLQTEEKIRFIQKIFTFSL
;
A
#
# COMPACT_ATOMS: atom_id res chain seq x y z
N MET A 1 19.19 22.96 -13.72
CA MET A 1 18.80 22.94 -12.30
C MET A 1 17.88 24.12 -12.09
N ARG A 2 16.71 23.96 -11.44
CA ARG A 2 15.93 25.14 -11.07
C ARG A 2 16.53 25.68 -9.78
N GLU A 3 16.73 27.00 -9.66
CA GLU A 3 17.39 27.65 -8.52
C GLU A 3 16.83 27.17 -7.17
N TYR A 4 15.51 26.98 -7.08
CA TYR A 4 14.85 26.53 -5.86
C TYR A 4 15.25 25.14 -5.36
N GLU A 5 15.69 24.24 -6.25
CA GLU A 5 16.02 22.85 -5.90
C GLU A 5 17.34 22.81 -5.11
N LEU A 6 18.30 23.65 -5.50
CA LEU A 6 19.54 23.86 -4.76
C LEU A 6 19.27 24.54 -3.43
N GLU A 7 18.47 25.61 -3.42
CA GLU A 7 18.16 26.36 -2.19
C GLU A 7 17.55 25.48 -1.10
N VAL A 8 16.76 24.46 -1.46
CA VAL A 8 16.24 23.48 -0.49
C VAL A 8 17.32 22.51 -0.02
N LEU A 9 18.17 22.02 -0.92
CA LEU A 9 19.25 21.07 -0.59
C LEU A 9 20.34 21.71 0.29
N GLU A 10 20.60 23.01 0.13
CA GLU A 10 21.54 23.78 0.96
C GLU A 10 21.12 23.86 2.44
N GLN A 11 19.85 23.55 2.76
CA GLN A 11 19.37 23.46 4.14
C GLN A 11 19.81 22.17 4.85
N TYR A 12 20.35 21.19 4.11
CA TYR A 12 20.82 19.92 4.65
C TYR A 12 22.34 19.93 4.83
N ASP A 13 22.82 19.12 5.78
CA ASP A 13 24.25 18.94 6.02
C ASP A 13 24.82 17.82 5.15
N VAL A 14 24.55 17.88 3.83
CA VAL A 14 25.01 16.89 2.85
C VAL A 14 25.60 17.60 1.63
N GLU A 15 26.71 17.06 1.12
CA GLU A 15 27.34 17.57 -0.10
C GLU A 15 26.71 16.89 -1.31
N VAL A 16 25.98 17.66 -2.12
CA VAL A 16 25.31 17.16 -3.33
C VAL A 16 26.24 17.24 -4.52
N MET A 17 26.68 16.08 -5.03
CA MET A 17 27.56 15.96 -6.18
C MET A 17 26.81 16.11 -7.50
N SER A 18 25.60 15.53 -7.59
CA SER A 18 24.77 15.64 -8.80
C SER A 18 23.30 15.43 -8.49
N THR A 19 22.41 15.93 -9.36
CA THR A 19 20.97 15.70 -9.26
C THR A 19 20.36 15.23 -10.57
N ARG A 20 19.31 14.41 -10.47
CA ARG A 20 18.53 13.94 -11.61
C ARG A 20 17.04 14.04 -11.32
N LYS A 21 16.31 14.80 -12.12
CA LYS A 21 14.86 14.92 -12.01
C LYS A 21 14.16 13.61 -12.39
N ILE A 22 13.22 13.21 -11.55
CA ILE A 22 12.28 12.12 -11.83
C ILE A 22 10.84 12.61 -11.68
N ARG A 23 9.87 11.73 -11.92
CA ARG A 23 8.46 12.09 -11.80
C ARG A 23 8.11 12.38 -10.34
N GLY A 24 7.94 13.66 -10.02
CA GLY A 24 7.49 14.13 -8.71
C GLY A 24 8.57 14.17 -7.62
N ALA A 25 9.85 13.97 -7.98
CA ALA A 25 10.97 13.99 -7.04
C ALA A 25 12.31 14.22 -7.78
N PHE A 26 13.40 14.29 -7.03
CA PHE A 26 14.76 14.44 -7.53
C PHE A 26 15.68 13.43 -6.86
N PHE A 27 16.44 12.68 -7.65
CA PHE A 27 17.59 11.94 -7.14
C PHE A 27 18.73 12.90 -6.87
N CYS A 28 19.42 12.69 -5.76
CA CYS A 28 20.58 13.43 -5.31
C CYS A 28 21.68 12.41 -5.04
N GLU A 29 22.79 12.46 -5.78
CA GLU A 29 24.00 11.74 -5.40
C GLU A 29 24.78 12.61 -4.42
N THR A 30 25.02 12.09 -3.22
CA THR A 30 25.65 12.83 -2.12
C THR A 30 26.85 12.08 -1.56
N ASN A 31 27.67 12.78 -0.77
CA ASN A 31 28.77 12.17 -0.02
C ASN A 31 28.30 11.10 1.01
N GLU A 32 27.01 11.05 1.33
CA GLU A 32 26.40 10.04 2.23
C GLU A 32 25.58 8.97 1.48
N GLY A 33 25.72 8.91 0.15
CA GLY A 33 25.00 7.98 -0.72
C GLY A 33 23.84 8.62 -1.49
N THR A 34 23.05 7.79 -2.15
CA THR A 34 21.93 8.26 -2.98
C THR A 34 20.75 8.67 -2.09
N MET A 35 20.15 9.83 -2.40
CA MET A 35 19.00 10.37 -1.70
C MET A 35 17.91 10.80 -2.69
N VAL A 36 16.70 11.00 -2.17
CA VAL A 36 15.57 11.55 -2.94
C VAL A 36 14.98 12.75 -2.23
N LEU A 37 14.94 13.89 -2.91
CA LEU A 37 14.17 15.07 -2.52
C LEU A 37 12.77 15.01 -3.14
N LYS A 38 11.73 15.04 -2.31
CA LYS A 38 10.33 14.98 -2.75
C LYS A 38 9.50 16.03 -2.04
N GLU A 39 8.48 16.55 -2.73
CA GLU A 39 7.48 17.40 -2.09
C GLU A 39 6.76 16.66 -0.96
N ALA A 40 6.66 17.31 0.19
CA ALA A 40 6.07 16.75 1.39
C ALA A 40 4.56 17.02 1.45
N ALA A 41 3.78 16.00 1.12
CA ALA A 41 2.32 16.01 1.23
C ALA A 41 1.79 15.57 2.62
N VAL A 42 2.65 15.53 3.63
CA VAL A 42 2.32 15.06 5.00
C VAL A 42 2.49 16.18 6.02
N SER A 43 1.71 16.16 7.10
CA SER A 43 1.91 17.08 8.23
C SER A 43 3.22 16.79 8.99
N ASP A 44 3.73 17.75 9.75
CA ASP A 44 4.97 17.55 10.54
C ASP A 44 4.82 16.40 11.54
N ARG A 45 3.65 16.30 12.19
CA ARG A 45 3.31 15.16 13.05
C ARG A 45 3.39 13.82 12.31
N ARG A 46 2.94 13.77 11.05
CA ARG A 46 3.01 12.56 10.23
C ARG A 46 4.44 12.26 9.77
N ALA A 47 5.24 13.28 9.47
CA ALA A 47 6.67 13.12 9.17
C ALA A 47 7.43 12.56 10.37
N LEU A 48 7.12 13.02 11.59
CA LEU A 48 7.72 12.51 12.83
C LEU A 48 7.35 11.05 13.11
N LEU A 49 6.07 10.69 12.94
CA LEU A 49 5.60 9.30 13.00
C LEU A 49 6.36 8.41 12.01
N LEU A 50 6.52 8.88 10.78
CA LEU A 50 7.23 8.18 9.71
C LEU A 50 8.70 8.00 10.07
N TYR A 51 9.41 9.06 10.45
CA TYR A 51 10.80 9.00 10.88
C TYR A 51 11.00 8.03 12.05
N THR A 52 10.11 8.05 13.05
CA THR A 52 10.17 7.15 14.20
C THR A 52 10.04 5.67 13.78
N LEU A 53 9.11 5.35 12.86
CA LEU A 53 9.00 4.00 12.28
C LEU A 53 10.29 3.60 11.57
N LEU A 54 10.81 4.45 10.68
CA LEU A 54 11.94 4.10 9.85
C LEU A 54 13.22 3.91 10.68
N CYS A 55 13.48 4.77 11.66
CA CYS A 55 14.58 4.57 12.61
C CYS A 55 14.41 3.29 13.45
N HIS A 56 13.18 2.95 13.85
CA HIS A 56 12.93 1.70 14.53
C HIS A 56 13.27 0.49 13.65
N LEU A 57 12.83 0.49 12.38
CA LEU A 57 13.16 -0.57 11.43
C LEU A 57 14.68 -0.70 11.25
N GLU A 58 15.40 0.41 11.07
CA GLU A 58 16.87 0.42 11.00
C GLU A 58 17.49 -0.21 12.27
N SER A 59 16.99 0.15 13.47
CA SER A 59 17.49 -0.35 14.76
C SER A 59 17.19 -1.83 15.01
N GLN A 60 16.08 -2.35 14.49
CA GLN A 60 15.75 -3.78 14.49
C GLN A 60 16.49 -4.54 13.38
N GLY A 61 17.48 -3.87 12.81
CA GLY A 61 18.38 -4.40 11.83
C GLY A 61 17.82 -4.39 10.43
N TYR A 62 16.70 -3.77 10.08
CA TYR A 62 16.22 -3.65 8.69
C TYR A 62 16.60 -2.27 8.11
N PRO A 63 17.87 -2.06 7.66
CA PRO A 63 18.37 -0.73 7.35
C PRO A 63 18.02 -0.25 5.94
N GLU A 64 17.49 -1.11 5.06
CA GLU A 64 17.15 -0.76 3.69
C GLU A 64 15.75 -0.11 3.57
N VAL A 65 15.58 1.06 4.20
CA VAL A 65 14.34 1.85 4.21
C VAL A 65 14.58 3.33 3.89
N ASP A 66 13.58 4.01 3.32
CA ASP A 66 13.67 5.41 2.88
C ASP A 66 13.61 6.43 4.03
N THR A 67 14.46 6.26 5.06
CA THR A 67 14.52 7.10 6.26
C THR A 67 14.72 8.57 5.90
N LEU A 68 13.96 9.45 6.56
CA LEU A 68 14.05 10.90 6.37
C LEU A 68 15.39 11.42 6.91
N VAL A 69 15.98 12.35 6.18
CA VAL A 69 17.18 13.08 6.58
C VAL A 69 16.75 14.38 7.24
N ARG A 70 17.35 14.72 8.38
CA ARG A 70 17.09 16.00 9.06
C ARG A 70 17.87 17.12 8.39
N ASN A 71 17.29 18.31 8.33
CA ASN A 71 17.98 19.52 7.90
C ASN A 71 18.96 20.01 9.00
N ARG A 72 19.70 21.10 8.74
CA ARG A 72 20.64 21.72 9.69
C ARG A 72 19.97 22.22 10.98
N GLU A 73 18.68 22.52 10.91
CA GLU A 73 17.84 22.92 12.06
C GLU A 73 17.24 21.71 12.81
N LYS A 74 17.63 20.48 12.42
CA LYS A 74 17.16 19.19 12.96
C LYS A 74 15.69 18.88 12.66
N GLU A 75 15.06 19.60 11.74
CA GLU A 75 13.70 19.37 11.29
C GLU A 75 13.64 18.31 10.17
N LEU A 76 12.49 17.66 10.02
CA LEU A 76 12.25 16.62 8.99
C LEU A 76 11.69 17.19 7.68
N ILE A 77 11.28 18.46 7.69
CA ILE A 77 10.62 19.13 6.56
C ILE A 77 11.34 20.45 6.32
N SER A 78 11.77 20.67 5.08
CA SER A 78 12.31 21.95 4.63
C SER A 78 11.24 22.73 3.86
N THR A 79 11.24 24.06 4.00
CA THR A 79 10.34 24.92 3.23
C THR A 79 11.09 25.75 2.20
N PHE A 80 10.49 25.91 1.03
CA PHE A 80 10.96 26.81 -0.01
C PHE A 80 10.05 28.03 -0.09
N ARG A 81 10.61 29.22 0.10
CA ARG A 81 9.90 30.53 0.08
C ARG A 81 8.61 30.54 0.91
N GLY A 82 8.57 29.77 1.99
CA GLY A 82 7.40 29.66 2.88
C GLY A 82 6.15 29.02 2.26
N GLN A 83 6.25 28.40 1.07
CA GLN A 83 5.08 27.86 0.36
C GLN A 83 5.18 26.35 0.16
N THR A 84 6.22 25.88 -0.53
CA THR A 84 6.35 24.46 -0.87
C THR A 84 7.19 23.73 0.18
N ARG A 85 6.68 22.60 0.66
CA ARG A 85 7.32 21.78 1.69
C ARG A 85 8.02 20.59 1.03
N TYR A 86 9.20 20.24 1.51
CA TYR A 86 10.02 19.15 0.97
C TYR A 86 10.55 18.27 2.09
N MET A 87 10.80 17.00 1.76
CA MET A 87 11.54 16.07 2.60
C MET A 87 12.65 15.42 1.78
N LEU A 88 13.82 15.28 2.39
CA LEU A 88 14.92 14.49 1.86
C LEU A 88 14.89 13.10 2.51
N LYS A 89 15.08 12.05 1.69
CA LYS A 89 15.07 10.66 2.15
C LYS A 89 16.30 9.92 1.66
N LYS A 90 16.78 8.95 2.44
CA LYS A 90 17.72 7.93 1.95
C LYS A 90 17.11 7.18 0.77
N TRP A 91 17.96 6.76 -0.17
CA TRP A 91 17.54 5.98 -1.32
C TRP A 91 18.57 4.90 -1.66
N TYR A 92 18.13 3.89 -2.41
CA TYR A 92 18.94 2.72 -2.73
C TYR A 92 19.03 2.52 -4.24
N VAL A 93 20.24 2.23 -4.71
CA VAL A 93 20.49 1.87 -6.10
C VAL A 93 20.11 0.40 -6.31
N GLY A 94 18.92 0.20 -6.89
CA GLY A 94 18.39 -1.12 -7.20
C GLY A 94 17.35 -1.05 -8.31
N ARG A 95 16.91 -2.22 -8.78
CA ARG A 95 15.81 -2.32 -9.74
C ARG A 95 14.50 -2.55 -8.99
N GLU A 96 13.40 -1.98 -9.47
CA GLU A 96 12.08 -2.34 -8.94
C GLU A 96 11.84 -3.85 -9.03
N CYS A 97 11.04 -4.39 -8.10
CA CYS A 97 10.57 -5.76 -8.14
C CYS A 97 9.88 -6.04 -9.48
N ASP A 98 10.45 -6.92 -10.30
CA ASP A 98 9.83 -7.30 -11.56
C ASP A 98 8.82 -8.40 -11.30
N VAL A 99 7.54 -8.02 -11.32
CA VAL A 99 6.41 -8.94 -11.19
C VAL A 99 6.42 -10.09 -12.20
N ARG A 100 7.14 -9.99 -13.32
CA ARG A 100 7.28 -11.09 -14.30
C ARG A 100 8.29 -12.15 -13.87
N ARG A 101 9.18 -11.83 -12.93
CA ARG A 101 10.18 -12.74 -12.37
C ARG A 101 9.63 -13.35 -11.09
N GLU A 102 9.40 -14.66 -11.12
CA GLU A 102 8.86 -15.38 -9.95
C GLU A 102 9.76 -15.23 -8.72
N ALA A 103 11.09 -15.32 -8.88
CA ALA A 103 12.04 -15.16 -7.78
C ALA A 103 11.91 -13.80 -7.06
N ASP A 104 11.68 -12.71 -7.81
CA ASP A 104 11.46 -11.38 -7.25
C ASP A 104 10.18 -11.32 -6.43
N VAL A 105 9.10 -11.88 -6.98
CA VAL A 105 7.79 -11.91 -6.34
C VAL A 105 7.85 -12.67 -5.02
N LEU A 106 8.52 -13.83 -5.00
CA LEU A 106 8.65 -14.64 -3.80
C LEU A 106 9.56 -13.97 -2.76
N GLU A 107 10.66 -13.34 -3.18
CA GLU A 107 11.50 -12.57 -2.25
C GLU A 107 10.78 -11.36 -1.68
N ALA A 108 9.95 -10.67 -2.48
CA ALA A 108 9.10 -9.58 -2.02
C ALA A 108 8.05 -10.05 -0.98
N ALA A 109 7.48 -11.24 -1.13
CA ALA A 109 6.57 -11.84 -0.15
C ALA A 109 7.29 -12.20 1.17
N ARG A 110 8.48 -12.80 1.08
CA ARG A 110 9.35 -13.06 2.25
C ARG A 110 9.73 -11.76 2.96
N ASN A 111 10.14 -10.76 2.20
CA ASN A 111 10.52 -9.46 2.73
C ASN A 111 9.37 -8.80 3.51
N LEU A 112 8.14 -8.90 3.00
CA LEU A 112 6.96 -8.40 3.71
C LEU A 112 6.74 -9.11 5.04
N ALA A 113 6.93 -10.44 5.08
CA ALA A 113 6.79 -11.20 6.32
C ALA A 113 7.82 -10.75 7.37
N ARG A 114 9.10 -10.57 6.97
CA ARG A 114 10.16 -10.04 7.84
C ARG A 114 9.85 -8.64 8.36
N LEU A 115 9.35 -7.75 7.48
CA LEU A 115 8.88 -6.42 7.88
C LEU A 115 7.77 -6.50 8.93
N HIS A 116 6.77 -7.36 8.70
CA HIS A 116 5.64 -7.50 9.61
C HIS A 116 6.03 -8.02 11.00
N GLU A 117 7.10 -8.80 11.16
CA GLU A 117 7.58 -9.24 12.47
C GLU A 117 8.07 -8.07 13.35
N ILE A 118 8.63 -7.03 12.75
CA ILE A 118 9.20 -5.86 13.45
C ILE A 118 8.31 -4.61 13.38
N MET A 119 7.27 -4.61 12.53
CA MET A 119 6.31 -3.52 12.40
C MET A 119 5.25 -3.54 13.50
N CYS A 120 5.68 -3.31 14.75
CA CYS A 120 4.82 -3.27 15.93
C CYS A 120 5.11 -2.02 16.79
N TRP A 121 4.24 -1.01 16.72
CA TRP A 121 4.43 0.29 17.36
C TRP A 121 4.73 0.22 18.87
N ARG A 122 4.19 -0.78 19.57
CA ARG A 122 4.42 -0.94 21.02
C ARG A 122 5.83 -1.44 21.36
N GLN A 123 6.56 -2.00 20.41
CA GLN A 123 7.95 -2.45 20.59
C GLN A 123 8.96 -1.32 20.36
N PHE A 124 8.49 -0.13 20.00
CA PHE A 124 9.38 0.97 19.66
C PHE A 124 10.06 1.46 20.94
N SER A 125 11.37 1.26 20.99
CA SER A 125 12.21 1.60 22.16
C SER A 125 12.52 3.09 22.27
N VAL A 126 11.98 3.92 21.37
CA VAL A 126 12.29 5.34 21.34
C VAL A 126 11.63 6.01 22.55
N SER A 127 12.50 6.59 23.38
CA SER A 127 12.18 7.66 24.29
C SER A 127 11.48 8.78 23.51
N VAL A 128 10.15 8.75 23.51
CA VAL A 128 9.29 9.89 23.14
C VAL A 128 9.63 11.15 23.97
N ALA A 129 10.53 11.02 24.97
CA ALA A 129 11.09 12.08 25.80
C ALA A 129 11.87 13.19 25.06
N GLU A 130 12.34 12.97 23.82
CA GLU A 130 13.03 14.03 23.04
C GLU A 130 12.10 14.82 22.11
N ILE A 131 10.82 14.45 22.05
CA ILE A 131 9.81 15.21 21.32
C ILE A 131 9.18 16.14 22.36
N PRO A 132 9.31 17.49 22.22
CA PRO A 132 8.64 18.42 23.12
C PRO A 132 7.14 18.11 23.10
N HIS A 133 6.63 17.55 24.19
CA HIS A 133 5.21 17.33 24.36
C HIS A 133 4.67 18.46 25.21
N GLU A 134 3.80 19.28 24.62
CA GLU A 134 2.92 20.12 25.42
C GLU A 134 1.99 19.20 26.23
N PRO A 135 1.62 19.57 27.47
CA PRO A 135 0.83 18.72 28.37
C PRO A 135 -0.51 18.22 27.77
N ASP A 136 -1.04 18.95 26.79
CA ASP A 136 -2.33 18.70 26.14
C ASP A 136 -2.21 18.08 24.73
N GLU A 137 -1.00 17.81 24.24
CA GLU A 137 -0.83 17.23 22.91
C GLU A 137 -1.15 15.72 22.90
N PRO A 138 -1.96 15.24 21.94
CA PRO A 138 -2.31 13.83 21.89
C PRO A 138 -1.06 12.98 21.59
N LYS A 139 -0.82 11.97 22.46
CA LYS A 139 0.27 10.98 22.33
C LYS A 139 0.55 10.64 20.87
N LEU A 140 1.82 10.68 20.48
CA LEU A 140 2.25 10.34 19.14
C LEU A 140 1.93 8.85 18.87
N PHE A 141 0.87 8.61 18.11
CA PHE A 141 0.37 7.27 17.84
C PHE A 141 -0.11 7.18 16.39
N PRO A 142 0.28 6.14 15.62
CA PRO A 142 -0.18 5.99 14.25
C PRO A 142 -1.71 5.86 14.18
N PRO A 143 -2.34 6.40 13.12
CA PRO A 143 -3.78 6.27 12.93
C PRO A 143 -4.17 4.80 12.79
N SER A 144 -5.43 4.48 13.10
CA SER A 144 -6.01 3.18 12.74
C SER A 144 -6.37 3.17 11.26
N GLY A 145 -6.26 2.01 10.62
CA GLY A 145 -6.82 1.75 9.30
C GLY A 145 -8.34 1.85 9.30
N ARG A 146 -8.91 1.83 8.10
CA ARG A 146 -10.36 1.80 7.95
C ARG A 146 -10.85 0.38 8.18
N HIS A 147 -11.85 0.21 9.03
CA HIS A 147 -12.45 -1.09 9.28
C HIS A 147 -13.02 -1.70 7.97
N LEU A 148 -12.64 -2.94 7.66
CA LEU A 148 -12.92 -3.56 6.35
C LEU A 148 -14.42 -3.73 6.09
N LYS A 149 -15.21 -4.02 7.12
CA LYS A 149 -16.67 -4.07 7.00
C LYS A 149 -17.24 -2.71 6.60
N GLU A 150 -16.74 -1.63 7.19
CA GLU A 150 -17.20 -0.28 6.87
C GLU A 150 -16.80 0.13 5.45
N GLU A 151 -15.61 -0.28 5.02
CA GLU A 151 -15.14 -0.14 3.65
C GLU A 151 -16.11 -0.83 2.68
N PHE A 152 -16.40 -2.11 2.88
CA PHE A 152 -17.31 -2.87 2.01
C PHE A 152 -18.73 -2.32 2.00
N LEU A 153 -19.27 -1.94 3.16
CA LEU A 153 -20.60 -1.32 3.23
C LEU A 153 -20.66 0.01 2.49
N CYS A 154 -19.59 0.82 2.56
CA CYS A 154 -19.49 2.07 1.82
C CYS A 154 -19.44 1.83 0.31
N HIS A 155 -18.57 0.94 -0.15
CA HIS A 155 -18.46 0.57 -1.56
C HIS A 155 -19.77 -0.01 -2.10
N ASN A 156 -20.49 -0.82 -1.31
CA ASN A 156 -21.81 -1.35 -1.67
C ASN A 156 -22.85 -0.23 -1.85
N ARG A 157 -22.85 0.79 -0.99
CA ARG A 157 -23.72 1.98 -1.14
C ARG A 157 -23.37 2.77 -2.39
N GLU A 158 -22.09 2.94 -2.67
CA GLU A 158 -21.61 3.64 -3.87
C GLU A 158 -22.01 2.90 -5.14
N LEU A 159 -21.85 1.58 -5.22
CA LEU A 159 -22.35 0.77 -6.34
C LEU A 159 -23.83 1.02 -6.63
N LYS A 160 -24.67 1.04 -5.58
CA LYS A 160 -26.10 1.37 -5.70
C LYS A 160 -26.33 2.78 -6.26
N LYS A 161 -25.57 3.78 -5.78
CA LYS A 161 -25.62 5.16 -6.31
C LYS A 161 -25.25 5.20 -7.80
N VAL A 162 -24.16 4.55 -8.19
CA VAL A 162 -23.73 4.48 -9.60
C VAL A 162 -24.81 3.81 -10.46
N ARG A 163 -25.44 2.72 -9.98
CA ARG A 163 -26.56 2.08 -10.71
C ARG A 163 -27.74 3.02 -10.88
N SER A 164 -28.16 3.71 -9.83
CA SER A 164 -29.28 4.66 -9.90
C SER A 164 -28.99 5.76 -10.94
N TYR A 165 -27.79 6.33 -10.88
CA TYR A 165 -27.32 7.31 -11.86
C TYR A 165 -27.35 6.79 -13.30
N ILE A 166 -26.77 5.61 -13.56
CA ILE A 166 -26.71 5.02 -14.90
C ILE A 166 -28.12 4.67 -15.43
N ARG A 167 -29.03 4.16 -14.59
CA ARG A 167 -30.40 3.85 -15.03
C ARG A 167 -31.14 5.09 -15.51
N ASN A 168 -30.95 6.21 -14.82
CA ASN A 168 -31.61 7.49 -15.11
C ASN A 168 -30.96 8.27 -16.26
N LYS A 169 -29.82 7.84 -16.80
CA LYS A 169 -29.25 8.46 -18.01
C LYS A 169 -30.14 8.22 -19.23
N VAL A 170 -30.42 9.28 -19.96
CA VAL A 170 -31.16 9.23 -21.24
C VAL A 170 -30.37 8.44 -22.28
N ASN A 171 -29.11 8.84 -22.51
CA ASN A 171 -28.22 8.18 -23.46
C ASN A 171 -27.30 7.20 -22.72
N LYS A 172 -27.33 5.93 -23.12
CA LYS A 172 -26.49 4.86 -22.59
C LYS A 172 -25.54 4.40 -23.67
N GLY A 173 -24.24 4.40 -23.38
CA GLY A 173 -23.21 3.81 -24.23
C GLY A 173 -22.83 2.41 -23.75
N GLU A 174 -21.75 1.90 -24.32
CA GLU A 174 -21.26 0.56 -24.06
C GLU A 174 -20.94 0.32 -22.57
N PHE A 175 -20.32 1.30 -21.91
CA PHE A 175 -20.02 1.22 -20.48
C PHE A 175 -21.28 1.00 -19.64
N GLU A 176 -22.32 1.80 -19.87
CA GLU A 176 -23.57 1.75 -19.12
C GLU A 176 -24.27 0.39 -19.31
N TYR A 177 -24.37 -0.10 -20.54
CA TYR A 177 -24.97 -1.41 -20.81
C TYR A 177 -24.18 -2.54 -20.16
N LEU A 178 -22.86 -2.51 -20.28
CA LEU A 178 -21.98 -3.52 -19.67
C LEU A 178 -22.07 -3.50 -18.15
N PHE A 179 -22.06 -2.32 -17.53
CA PHE A 179 -22.21 -2.17 -16.09
C PHE A 179 -23.55 -2.71 -15.61
N LEU A 180 -24.66 -2.33 -16.26
CA LEU A 180 -26.00 -2.79 -15.89
C LEU A 180 -26.14 -4.31 -16.05
N LYS A 181 -25.55 -4.89 -17.11
CA LYS A 181 -25.54 -6.34 -17.36
C LYS A 181 -24.91 -7.12 -16.21
N TYR A 182 -23.79 -6.66 -15.67
CA TYR A 182 -23.04 -7.36 -14.62
C TYR A 182 -23.29 -6.83 -13.20
N PHE A 183 -24.09 -5.77 -13.04
CA PHE A 183 -24.33 -5.15 -11.75
C PHE A 183 -24.86 -6.15 -10.72
N ASP A 184 -25.92 -6.87 -11.06
CA ASP A 184 -26.63 -7.69 -10.07
C ASP A 184 -25.73 -8.83 -9.57
N SER A 185 -24.98 -9.50 -10.45
CA SER A 185 -24.04 -10.56 -10.05
C SER A 185 -22.90 -10.02 -9.17
N MET A 186 -22.30 -8.89 -9.55
CA MET A 186 -21.23 -8.26 -8.77
C MET A 186 -21.72 -7.75 -7.41
N TYR A 187 -22.89 -7.14 -7.38
CA TYR A 187 -23.47 -6.61 -6.15
C TYR A 187 -23.85 -7.74 -5.19
N GLN A 188 -24.43 -8.83 -5.69
CA GLN A 188 -24.71 -10.02 -4.88
C GLN A 188 -23.44 -10.66 -4.32
N LEU A 189 -22.37 -10.74 -5.12
CA LEU A 189 -21.06 -11.19 -4.64
C LEU A 189 -20.54 -10.28 -3.51
N ALA A 190 -20.59 -8.96 -3.71
CA ALA A 190 -20.16 -7.99 -2.70
C ALA A 190 -20.96 -8.14 -1.40
N MET A 191 -22.28 -8.36 -1.50
CA MET A 191 -23.14 -8.60 -0.34
C MET A 191 -22.78 -9.89 0.39
N ARG A 192 -22.59 -11.01 -0.31
CA ARG A 192 -22.19 -12.30 0.30
C ARG A 192 -20.86 -12.19 1.02
N VAL A 193 -19.85 -11.61 0.38
CA VAL A 193 -18.53 -11.35 0.99
C VAL A 193 -18.66 -10.47 2.23
N THR A 194 -19.43 -9.39 2.15
CA THR A 194 -19.67 -8.51 3.31
C THR A 194 -20.33 -9.28 4.44
N LYS A 195 -21.34 -10.12 4.15
CA LYS A 195 -22.05 -10.90 5.15
C LYS A 195 -21.15 -11.95 5.80
N ARG A 196 -20.31 -12.64 5.02
CA ARG A 196 -19.35 -13.61 5.54
C ARG A 196 -18.29 -12.96 6.43
N LEU A 197 -17.82 -11.77 6.07
CA LEU A 197 -16.90 -10.99 6.92
C LEU A 197 -17.49 -10.70 8.31
N GLU A 198 -18.79 -10.41 8.41
CA GLU A 198 -19.46 -10.19 9.71
C GLU A 198 -19.42 -11.39 10.66
N GLY A 199 -19.41 -12.61 10.10
CA GLY A 199 -19.35 -13.86 10.85
C GLY A 199 -17.95 -14.47 10.94
N SER A 200 -16.93 -13.76 10.44
CA SER A 200 -15.52 -14.21 10.46
C SER A 200 -14.79 -13.71 11.72
N GLU A 201 -13.57 -14.20 11.92
CA GLU A 201 -12.67 -13.75 12.99
C GLU A 201 -12.08 -12.34 12.74
N TYR A 202 -12.45 -11.66 11.64
CA TYR A 202 -11.87 -10.37 11.27
C TYR A 202 -11.99 -9.30 12.37
N GLU A 203 -13.15 -9.18 13.03
CA GLU A 203 -13.36 -8.18 14.07
C GLU A 203 -12.36 -8.37 15.23
N GLU A 204 -12.15 -9.61 15.66
CA GLU A 204 -11.21 -9.94 16.72
C GLU A 204 -9.76 -9.66 16.26
N LEU A 205 -9.40 -10.08 15.05
CA LEU A 205 -8.08 -9.81 14.46
C LEU A 205 -7.79 -8.31 14.38
N TYR A 206 -8.75 -7.51 13.93
CA TYR A 206 -8.62 -6.07 13.82
C TYR A 206 -8.43 -5.43 15.19
N ARG A 207 -9.29 -5.74 16.17
CA ARG A 207 -9.16 -5.22 17.54
C ARG A 207 -7.84 -5.64 18.19
N LYS A 208 -7.41 -6.89 18.00
CA LYS A 208 -6.12 -7.40 18.49
C LYS A 208 -4.95 -6.64 17.86
N SER A 209 -4.98 -6.44 16.54
CA SER A 209 -3.95 -5.68 15.81
C SER A 209 -3.83 -4.24 16.32
N LEU A 210 -4.97 -3.55 16.49
CA LEU A 210 -4.99 -2.19 17.04
C LEU A 210 -4.48 -2.14 18.49
N LYS A 211 -4.86 -3.12 19.31
CA LYS A 211 -4.44 -3.22 20.72
C LYS A 211 -2.94 -3.52 20.82
N GLN A 212 -2.40 -4.40 19.99
CA GLN A 212 -0.97 -4.73 19.96
C GLN A 212 -0.14 -3.63 19.31
N GLY A 213 -0.76 -2.77 18.50
CA GLY A 213 -0.06 -1.73 17.75
C GLY A 213 0.63 -2.28 16.51
N LEU A 214 0.13 -3.36 15.92
CA LEU A 214 0.65 -3.89 14.66
C LEU A 214 0.46 -2.86 13.55
N LEU A 215 1.48 -2.72 12.70
CA LEU A 215 1.49 -1.77 11.61
C LEU A 215 1.53 -2.50 10.26
N VAL A 216 0.88 -1.89 9.30
CA VAL A 216 1.00 -2.16 7.86
C VAL A 216 1.80 -1.04 7.20
N HIS A 217 2.48 -1.35 6.10
CA HIS A 217 3.02 -0.39 5.16
C HIS A 217 1.92 0.43 4.48
N GLY A 218 0.80 -0.21 4.12
CA GLY A 218 -0.38 0.45 3.55
C GLY A 218 -0.29 0.80 2.05
N ASP A 219 0.83 0.51 1.40
CA ASP A 219 1.00 0.56 -0.06
C ASP A 219 2.15 -0.36 -0.50
N TYR A 220 2.21 -1.59 0.03
CA TYR A 220 3.26 -2.54 -0.32
C TYR A 220 3.07 -3.07 -1.76
N ASN A 221 3.65 -2.35 -2.72
CA ASN A 221 3.53 -2.58 -4.16
C ASN A 221 4.92 -2.84 -4.77
N TYR A 222 5.00 -3.51 -5.91
CA TYR A 222 6.26 -3.85 -6.59
C TYR A 222 7.12 -2.64 -6.99
N HIS A 223 6.53 -1.44 -7.11
CA HIS A 223 7.25 -0.17 -7.32
C HIS A 223 7.95 0.37 -6.06
N ASN A 224 7.49 -0.06 -4.88
CA ASN A 224 8.01 0.35 -3.57
C ASN A 224 8.99 -0.68 -3.01
N ILE A 225 9.40 -1.65 -3.83
CA ILE A 225 10.28 -2.76 -3.48
C ILE A 225 11.45 -2.73 -4.45
N LEU A 226 12.66 -2.46 -3.94
CA LEU A 226 13.87 -2.40 -4.75
C LEU A 226 14.72 -3.65 -4.50
N MET A 227 14.95 -4.42 -5.55
CA MET A 227 15.87 -5.54 -5.59
C MET A 227 17.30 -4.98 -5.73
N LEU A 228 18.09 -5.12 -4.68
CA LEU A 228 19.46 -4.59 -4.61
C LEU A 228 20.47 -5.64 -5.11
N PRO A 229 21.63 -5.21 -5.62
CA PRO A 229 22.73 -6.13 -5.92
C PRO A 229 23.34 -6.69 -4.63
N GLY A 230 23.98 -7.86 -4.73
CA GLY A 230 24.68 -8.50 -3.61
C GLY A 230 23.91 -9.66 -2.98
N LYS A 231 24.31 -10.04 -1.77
CA LYS A 231 23.70 -11.14 -1.01
C LYS A 231 23.04 -10.59 0.25
N SER A 232 21.78 -10.95 0.44
CA SER A 232 21.06 -10.64 1.68
C SER A 232 21.62 -11.44 2.85
N ARG A 233 21.62 -10.82 4.04
CA ARG A 233 21.89 -11.51 5.31
C ARG A 233 20.91 -12.64 5.64
N PHE A 234 19.74 -12.63 5.02
CA PHE A 234 18.72 -13.68 5.16
C PHE A 234 18.78 -14.74 4.06
N GLY A 235 19.83 -14.72 3.22
CA GLY A 235 19.85 -15.46 1.96
C GLY A 235 18.98 -14.78 0.89
N GLY A 236 19.31 -15.02 -0.39
CA GLY A 236 18.61 -14.41 -1.52
C GLY A 236 19.06 -12.97 -1.85
N THR A 237 18.19 -12.26 -2.56
CA THR A 237 18.43 -10.89 -3.04
C THR A 237 18.14 -9.89 -1.91
N PRO A 238 19.05 -8.96 -1.58
CA PRO A 238 18.73 -7.89 -0.64
C PRO A 238 17.62 -7.00 -1.19
N VAL A 239 16.74 -6.53 -0.31
CA VAL A 239 15.54 -5.76 -0.68
C VAL A 239 15.51 -4.47 0.12
N ALA A 240 15.33 -3.33 -0.55
CA ALA A 240 14.89 -2.10 0.09
C ALA A 240 13.37 -1.95 -0.05
N THR A 241 12.73 -1.41 0.99
CA THR A 241 11.31 -1.02 0.93
C THR A 241 11.20 0.48 1.13
N THR A 242 10.38 1.14 0.32
CA THR A 242 10.28 2.60 0.29
C THR A 242 8.83 3.05 0.32
N ASN A 243 8.58 4.36 0.51
CA ASN A 243 7.25 4.96 0.50
C ASN A 243 6.33 4.48 1.63
N PHE A 244 6.84 4.40 2.85
CA PHE A 244 6.06 4.12 4.06
C PHE A 244 5.04 5.21 4.44
N GLU A 245 4.83 6.25 3.62
CA GLU A 245 3.94 7.39 3.89
C GLU A 245 2.49 6.99 4.20
N HIS A 246 2.06 5.78 3.81
CA HIS A 246 0.72 5.24 4.04
C HIS A 246 0.61 4.29 5.25
N PHE A 247 1.68 4.14 6.05
CA PHE A 247 1.68 3.19 7.17
C PHE A 247 0.63 3.52 8.25
N HIS A 248 -0.01 2.51 8.81
CA HIS A 248 -1.02 2.72 9.85
C HIS A 248 -1.23 1.43 10.64
N ARG A 249 -2.03 1.48 11.71
CA ARG A 249 -2.36 0.28 12.47
C ARG A 249 -3.49 -0.49 11.79
N ASP A 250 -3.25 -1.73 11.42
CA ASP A 250 -4.25 -2.61 10.81
C ASP A 250 -3.83 -4.08 10.90
N VAL A 251 -4.66 -4.98 10.36
CA VAL A 251 -4.35 -6.39 10.17
C VAL A 251 -3.31 -6.54 9.06
N GLN A 252 -2.13 -7.05 9.41
CA GLN A 252 -0.95 -7.11 8.53
C GLN A 252 -1.17 -7.83 7.20
N VAL A 253 -2.00 -8.89 7.18
CA VAL A 253 -2.27 -9.62 5.93
C VAL A 253 -2.97 -8.80 4.85
N LEU A 254 -3.47 -7.59 5.17
CA LEU A 254 -4.00 -6.67 4.16
C LEU A 254 -2.93 -6.12 3.20
N ASP A 255 -1.68 -5.95 3.66
CA ASP A 255 -0.55 -5.63 2.75
C ASP A 255 -0.24 -6.80 1.83
N LEU A 256 -0.25 -8.03 2.36
CA LEU A 256 -0.01 -9.23 1.57
C LEU A 256 -1.10 -9.41 0.51
N TYR A 257 -2.38 -9.23 0.89
CA TYR A 257 -3.48 -9.20 -0.08
C TYR A 257 -3.24 -8.18 -1.19
N TYR A 258 -2.83 -6.97 -0.82
CA TYR A 258 -2.64 -5.89 -1.78
C TYR A 258 -1.55 -6.26 -2.80
N PHE A 259 -0.41 -6.76 -2.33
CA PHE A 259 0.69 -7.23 -3.17
C PHE A 259 0.27 -8.43 -4.03
N LEU A 260 -0.32 -9.46 -3.42
CA LEU A 260 -0.85 -10.65 -4.09
C LEU A 260 -1.77 -10.26 -5.24
N ARG A 261 -2.78 -9.43 -4.99
CA ARG A 261 -3.70 -8.99 -6.04
C ARG A 261 -2.98 -8.29 -7.19
N LYS A 262 -2.05 -7.39 -6.90
CA LYS A 262 -1.30 -6.64 -7.94
C LYS A 262 -0.48 -7.57 -8.84
N VAL A 263 0.10 -8.62 -8.28
CA VAL A 263 0.83 -9.66 -9.02
C VAL A 263 -0.15 -10.54 -9.80
N MET A 264 -1.16 -11.10 -9.13
CA MET A 264 -2.10 -12.06 -9.73
C MET A 264 -2.94 -11.48 -10.87
N GLU A 265 -3.27 -10.19 -10.82
CA GLU A 265 -3.94 -9.49 -11.93
C GLU A 265 -3.10 -9.47 -13.22
N LYS A 266 -1.77 -9.56 -13.13
CA LYS A 266 -0.84 -9.64 -14.28
C LYS A 266 -0.55 -11.07 -14.73
N HIS A 267 -0.81 -12.05 -13.85
CA HIS A 267 -0.57 -13.47 -14.08
C HIS A 267 -1.84 -14.30 -14.28
N LYS A 268 -2.96 -13.63 -14.60
CA LYS A 268 -4.27 -14.27 -14.84
C LYS A 268 -4.64 -15.27 -13.73
N TRP A 269 -4.33 -14.91 -12.49
CA TRP A 269 -4.63 -15.71 -11.31
C TRP A 269 -4.08 -17.15 -11.34
N LYS A 270 -2.88 -17.35 -11.93
CA LYS A 270 -2.14 -18.63 -11.90
C LYS A 270 -1.98 -19.19 -10.48
N GLU A 271 -2.66 -20.31 -10.21
CA GLU A 271 -2.77 -20.91 -8.88
C GLU A 271 -1.42 -21.26 -8.24
N SER A 272 -0.48 -21.82 -9.02
CA SER A 272 0.84 -22.20 -8.50
C SER A 272 1.63 -21.01 -7.98
N LEU A 273 1.55 -19.85 -8.65
CA LEU A 273 2.23 -18.63 -8.24
C LEU A 273 1.61 -18.06 -6.97
N GLY A 274 0.27 -17.96 -6.92
CA GLY A 274 -0.40 -17.46 -5.73
C GLY A 274 -0.18 -18.34 -4.50
N ARG A 275 -0.13 -19.68 -4.69
CA ARG A 275 0.26 -20.63 -3.64
C ARG A 275 1.69 -20.36 -3.16
N ALA A 276 2.65 -20.28 -4.08
CA ALA A 276 4.04 -20.01 -3.75
C ALA A 276 4.23 -18.67 -3.03
N MET A 277 3.47 -17.63 -3.37
CA MET A 277 3.50 -16.34 -2.66
C MET A 277 3.04 -16.46 -1.20
N LEU A 278 1.93 -17.19 -0.96
CA LEU A 278 1.42 -17.41 0.39
C LEU A 278 2.39 -18.27 1.21
N GLU A 279 2.95 -19.33 0.60
CA GLU A 279 3.95 -20.20 1.23
C GLU A 279 5.22 -19.42 1.58
N ALA A 280 5.76 -18.62 0.64
CA ALA A 280 6.94 -17.80 0.88
C ALA A 280 6.76 -16.79 2.02
N TYR A 281 5.56 -16.23 2.19
CA TYR A 281 5.25 -15.39 3.35
C TYR A 281 5.15 -16.23 4.64
N ALA A 282 4.41 -17.35 4.59
CA ALA A 282 4.16 -18.22 5.74
C ALA A 282 5.40 -18.93 6.28
N GLU A 283 6.42 -19.15 5.43
CA GLU A 283 7.75 -19.65 5.81
C GLU A 283 8.39 -18.83 6.94
N ILE A 284 8.08 -17.54 7.00
CA ILE A 284 8.64 -16.59 7.98
C ILE A 284 7.59 -16.25 9.04
N ARG A 285 6.39 -15.84 8.61
CA ARG A 285 5.29 -15.49 9.52
C ARG A 285 4.06 -16.35 9.21
N PRO A 286 3.82 -17.44 9.97
CA PRO A 286 2.67 -18.31 9.78
C PRO A 286 1.33 -17.56 9.89
N PHE A 287 0.34 -18.00 9.13
CA PHE A 287 -1.01 -17.45 9.19
C PHE A 287 -1.85 -18.10 10.28
N SER A 288 -2.76 -17.33 10.87
CA SER A 288 -3.94 -17.90 11.51
C SER A 288 -5.02 -18.28 10.47
N PRO A 289 -5.96 -19.17 10.81
CA PRO A 289 -7.12 -19.46 9.95
C PRO A 289 -7.93 -18.19 9.60
N GLY A 290 -8.16 -17.30 10.58
CA GLY A 290 -8.83 -16.04 10.37
C GLY A 290 -8.09 -15.10 9.41
N GLU A 291 -6.75 -15.06 9.45
CA GLU A 291 -5.95 -14.26 8.51
C GLU A 291 -6.10 -14.78 7.06
N LEU A 292 -6.09 -16.10 6.87
CA LEU A 292 -6.35 -16.71 5.55
C LEU A 292 -7.76 -16.38 5.05
N GLU A 293 -8.77 -16.43 5.93
CA GLU A 293 -10.15 -16.06 5.58
C GLU A 293 -10.25 -14.58 5.20
N VAL A 294 -9.55 -13.67 5.89
CA VAL A 294 -9.50 -12.23 5.54
C VAL A 294 -8.90 -12.03 4.15
N ILE A 295 -7.80 -12.72 3.81
CA ILE A 295 -7.22 -12.66 2.45
C ILE A 295 -8.22 -13.17 1.42
N ALA A 296 -8.90 -14.28 1.68
CA ALA A 296 -9.90 -14.86 0.77
C ALA A 296 -11.08 -13.91 0.54
N LEU A 297 -11.64 -13.36 1.63
CA LEU A 297 -12.75 -12.40 1.57
C LEU A 297 -12.38 -11.12 0.82
N LYS A 298 -11.21 -10.55 1.13
CA LYS A 298 -10.73 -9.34 0.46
C LYS A 298 -10.46 -9.58 -1.03
N THR A 299 -9.94 -10.75 -1.40
CA THR A 299 -9.75 -11.17 -2.80
C THR A 299 -11.07 -11.36 -3.53
N ALA A 300 -12.07 -11.94 -2.88
CA ALA A 300 -13.37 -12.19 -3.47
C ALA A 300 -14.18 -10.91 -3.71
N TYR A 301 -14.00 -9.89 -2.86
CA TYR A 301 -14.69 -8.62 -3.00
C TYR A 301 -14.47 -8.02 -4.40
N PRO A 302 -15.51 -7.52 -5.10
CA PRO A 302 -15.39 -6.99 -6.46
C PRO A 302 -14.80 -5.57 -6.50
N GLU A 303 -13.64 -5.37 -5.85
CA GLU A 303 -13.00 -4.06 -5.67
C GLU A 303 -12.71 -3.37 -7.01
N LYS A 304 -12.19 -4.10 -8.01
CA LYS A 304 -11.87 -3.54 -9.33
C LYS A 304 -13.13 -3.10 -10.09
N PHE A 305 -14.23 -3.84 -9.96
CA PHE A 305 -15.51 -3.47 -10.55
C PHE A 305 -16.05 -2.20 -9.89
N TRP A 306 -16.04 -2.14 -8.55
CA TRP A 306 -16.41 -0.93 -7.81
C TRP A 306 -15.53 0.27 -8.18
N LYS A 307 -14.19 0.12 -8.22
CA LYS A 307 -13.26 1.21 -8.58
C LYS A 307 -13.55 1.76 -9.98
N THR A 308 -13.76 0.88 -10.96
CA THR A 308 -14.07 1.28 -12.34
C THR A 308 -15.41 2.00 -12.42
N ALA A 309 -16.45 1.49 -11.74
CA ALA A 309 -17.76 2.12 -11.68
C ALA A 309 -17.73 3.49 -10.98
N ASN A 310 -17.00 3.59 -9.86
CA ASN A 310 -16.89 4.82 -9.08
C ASN A 310 -16.06 5.88 -9.82
N SER A 311 -15.00 5.48 -10.53
CA SER A 311 -14.23 6.39 -11.39
C SER A 311 -15.06 6.93 -12.56
N TYR A 312 -15.95 6.11 -13.11
CA TYR A 312 -16.89 6.55 -14.14
C TYR A 312 -17.90 7.56 -13.57
N TYR A 313 -18.46 7.29 -12.39
CA TYR A 313 -19.47 8.16 -11.76
C TYR A 313 -18.95 9.57 -11.44
N HIS A 314 -17.68 9.68 -11.03
CA HIS A 314 -17.03 10.96 -10.75
C HIS A 314 -16.35 11.59 -11.96
N SER A 315 -16.44 10.98 -13.14
CA SER A 315 -15.84 11.51 -14.37
C SER A 315 -16.76 12.56 -14.99
N ASN A 316 -16.34 13.83 -14.94
CA ASN A 316 -17.02 14.95 -15.62
C ASN A 316 -16.79 14.98 -17.15
N LYS A 317 -16.34 13.88 -17.74
CA LYS A 317 -16.01 13.83 -19.18
C LYS A 317 -17.27 13.70 -20.02
N ALA A 318 -17.38 14.55 -21.03
CA ALA A 318 -18.46 14.49 -22.02
C ALA A 318 -18.45 13.17 -22.84
N TRP A 319 -17.28 12.53 -22.96
CA TRP A 319 -17.11 11.24 -23.63
C TRP A 319 -16.44 10.22 -22.71
N ILE A 320 -16.89 8.97 -22.79
CA ILE A 320 -16.36 7.87 -21.98
C ILE A 320 -15.17 7.28 -22.74
N PRO A 321 -13.96 7.29 -22.15
CA PRO A 321 -12.81 6.64 -22.76
C PRO A 321 -13.08 5.16 -23.01
N GLU A 322 -12.73 4.65 -24.19
CA GLU A 322 -12.77 3.22 -24.53
C GLU A 322 -12.04 2.36 -23.47
N LYS A 323 -10.90 2.86 -22.97
CA LYS A 323 -10.16 2.27 -21.85
C LYS A 323 -10.98 2.06 -20.57
N SER A 324 -12.04 2.84 -20.34
CA SER A 324 -12.94 2.64 -19.19
C SER A 324 -13.82 1.41 -19.39
N VAL A 325 -14.27 1.15 -20.62
CA VAL A 325 -15.02 -0.05 -20.98
C VAL A 325 -14.13 -1.29 -20.84
N GLU A 326 -12.93 -1.26 -21.42
CA GLU A 326 -11.94 -2.35 -21.31
C GLU A 326 -11.63 -2.71 -19.85
N LYS A 327 -11.46 -1.70 -18.98
CA LYS A 327 -11.25 -1.88 -17.54
C LYS A 327 -12.43 -2.58 -16.87
N LEU A 328 -13.66 -2.25 -17.27
CA LEU A 328 -14.86 -2.87 -16.72
C LEU A 328 -14.99 -4.32 -17.19
N GLN A 329 -14.77 -4.59 -18.47
CA GLN A 329 -14.73 -5.95 -19.02
C GLN A 329 -13.68 -6.81 -18.30
N THR A 330 -12.47 -6.27 -18.14
CA THR A 330 -11.38 -6.94 -17.41
C THR A 330 -11.77 -7.22 -15.96
N ALA A 331 -12.41 -6.26 -15.27
CA ALA A 331 -12.86 -6.46 -13.89
C ALA A 331 -13.89 -7.59 -13.76
N VAL A 332 -14.76 -7.75 -14.76
CA VAL A 332 -15.75 -8.84 -14.81
C VAL A 332 -15.06 -10.17 -15.05
N LEU A 333 -14.25 -10.29 -16.10
CA LEU A 333 -13.55 -11.53 -16.46
C LEU A 333 -12.65 -12.03 -15.33
N GLN A 334 -11.85 -11.13 -14.74
CA GLN A 334 -10.95 -11.50 -13.65
C GLN A 334 -11.71 -11.88 -12.37
N THR A 335 -12.99 -11.56 -12.22
CA THR A 335 -13.75 -11.98 -11.04
C THR A 335 -13.98 -13.49 -11.05
N GLU A 336 -14.24 -14.11 -12.19
CA GLU A 336 -14.39 -15.56 -12.27
C GLU A 336 -13.07 -16.29 -11.98
N GLU A 337 -11.97 -15.77 -12.53
CA GLU A 337 -10.61 -16.28 -12.26
C GLU A 337 -10.27 -16.20 -10.77
N LYS A 338 -10.58 -15.07 -10.12
CA LYS A 338 -10.41 -14.89 -8.66
C LYS A 338 -11.18 -15.90 -7.84
N ILE A 339 -12.46 -16.12 -8.15
CA ILE A 339 -13.29 -17.03 -7.38
C ILE A 339 -12.76 -18.46 -7.51
N ARG A 340 -12.36 -18.90 -8.71
CA ARG A 340 -11.72 -20.20 -8.91
C ARG A 340 -10.42 -20.35 -8.12
N PHE A 341 -9.57 -19.32 -8.16
CA PHE A 341 -8.34 -19.28 -7.37
C PHE A 341 -8.63 -19.45 -5.87
N ILE A 342 -9.58 -18.69 -5.34
CA ILE A 342 -9.92 -18.72 -3.92
C ILE A 342 -10.47 -20.09 -3.48
N GLN A 343 -11.37 -20.67 -4.28
CA GLN A 343 -11.96 -21.98 -4.01
C GLN A 343 -10.91 -23.10 -3.89
N LYS A 344 -9.86 -23.04 -4.71
CA LYS A 344 -8.80 -24.05 -4.71
C LYS A 344 -7.71 -23.83 -3.67
N ILE A 345 -7.36 -22.58 -3.39
CA ILE A 345 -6.26 -22.25 -2.47
C ILE A 345 -6.72 -22.27 -1.01
N PHE A 346 -7.90 -21.72 -0.74
CA PHE A 346 -8.41 -21.54 0.63
C PHE A 346 -9.48 -22.57 1.00
N THR A 347 -9.83 -23.51 0.11
CA THR A 347 -11.00 -24.39 0.25
C THR A 347 -12.28 -23.60 0.59
N PHE A 348 -12.36 -22.39 0.05
CA PHE A 348 -13.29 -21.36 0.49
C PHE A 348 -14.47 -21.26 -0.48
N SER A 349 -15.69 -21.45 0.03
CA SER A 349 -16.95 -21.31 -0.70
C SER A 349 -17.79 -20.19 -0.12
N LEU A 350 -18.26 -19.27 -0.99
CA LEU A 350 -19.08 -18.09 -0.65
C LEU A 350 -20.58 -18.32 -0.75
#